data_AF-A0AAW0X2R1-F1
#
_entry.id   AF-A0AAW0X2R1-F1
#
_cell.length_a   1.000
_cell.length_b   1.000
_cell.length_c   1.000
_cell.angle_alpha   90.00
_cell.angle_beta   90.00
_cell.angle_gamma   90.00
#
_symmetry.space_group_name_H-M   'P 1'
#
loop_
_entity.id
_entity.type
_entity.pdbx_description
1 polymer ?
#
loop_
_entity_poly.entity_id
_entity_poly.type
_entity_poly.pdbx_seq_one_letter_code
_entity_poly.pdbx_strand_id
1 'polypeptide(L)'
;MACLTGVGILALVVSHYASQSRRGPWTCVACVAFLIFGELWWADPVDWHSIRGSQMIILMKLVSVGYDLDSATLLSPPNPLEIAGYIMNPGTVIFGPWFSFSSYLKVVGPLSWSLWLIPGIVLRLALSIMFLLVSTCYTSWLVPDSANRWGLAYREALSFRFSHYFVSYLSETSALLAGLDMSKVARPYFIELPRSLVEVVIYWNVPMHHWLKTYVFKTARNHLGIFWALLLTYSMSALFHGLNFQLAAVLLSLGFYTFVEYSLRAKLASVFDACILARPCSDTCSHKQKACSWFSLSTNLVFGMLTVFHLAYLGIMFDSSSQQQETGYSMIHTLNKWSSLNYASHWVTFVCYVMYSVI
;
A
#
# COMPACT_ATOMS: atom_id res chain seq x y z
N MET A 1 -8.65 16.53 10.88
CA MET A 1 -8.06 15.55 11.82
C MET A 1 -8.86 15.41 13.11
N ALA A 2 -9.06 16.48 13.90
CA ALA A 2 -9.80 16.41 15.17
C ALA A 2 -11.21 15.80 15.05
N CYS A 3 -11.98 16.18 14.02
CA CYS A 3 -13.33 15.64 13.80
C CYS A 3 -13.33 14.12 13.57
N LEU A 4 -12.44 13.60 12.71
CA LEU A 4 -12.29 12.16 12.47
C LEU A 4 -11.91 11.42 13.76
N THR A 5 -10.96 11.97 14.52
CA THR A 5 -10.58 11.42 15.83
C THR A 5 -11.78 11.36 16.78
N GLY A 6 -12.56 12.44 16.88
CA GLY A 6 -13.76 12.50 17.69
C GLY A 6 -14.80 11.45 17.29
N VAL A 7 -15.10 11.34 15.99
CA VAL A 7 -16.04 10.33 15.44
C VAL A 7 -15.57 8.92 15.75
N GLY A 8 -14.30 8.60 15.51
CA GLY A 8 -13.80 7.24 15.73
C GLY A 8 -13.71 6.87 17.21
N ILE A 9 -13.35 7.79 18.10
CA ILE A 9 -13.37 7.56 19.56
C ILE A 9 -14.80 7.39 20.04
N LEU A 10 -15.74 8.24 19.61
CA LEU A 10 -17.14 8.11 19.97
C LEU A 10 -17.70 6.75 19.52
N ALA A 11 -17.44 6.35 18.28
CA ALA A 11 -17.86 5.05 17.76
C ALA A 11 -17.26 3.88 18.56
N LEU A 12 -15.99 3.99 18.96
CA LEU A 12 -15.32 2.99 19.80
C LEU A 12 -15.95 2.89 21.19
N VAL A 13 -16.24 4.03 21.83
CA VAL A 13 -16.86 4.08 23.17
C VAL A 13 -18.29 3.55 23.12
N VAL A 14 -19.10 4.02 22.17
CA VAL A 14 -20.49 3.57 22.02
C VAL A 14 -20.54 2.06 21.74
N SER A 15 -19.71 1.57 20.82
CA SER A 15 -19.65 0.13 20.52
C SER A 15 -19.11 -0.70 21.68
N HIS A 16 -18.24 -0.15 22.55
CA HIS A 16 -17.80 -0.84 23.75
C HIS A 16 -18.95 -1.13 24.72
N TYR A 17 -19.86 -0.18 24.92
CA TYR A 17 -21.04 -0.37 25.78
C TYR A 17 -22.17 -1.14 25.10
N ALA A 18 -22.35 -0.98 23.78
CA ALA A 18 -23.46 -1.60 23.06
C ALA A 18 -23.16 -3.02 22.55
N SER A 19 -21.93 -3.30 22.10
CA SER A 19 -21.57 -4.56 21.45
C SER A 19 -20.06 -4.83 21.55
N GLN A 20 -19.64 -5.43 22.67
CA GLN A 20 -18.24 -5.73 22.97
C GLN A 20 -17.53 -6.62 21.93
N SER A 21 -18.23 -7.32 21.04
CA SER A 21 -17.61 -8.19 20.01
C SER A 21 -17.52 -7.55 18.61
N ARG A 22 -17.93 -6.28 18.45
CA ARG A 22 -18.00 -5.62 17.14
C ARG A 22 -17.42 -4.19 17.13
N ARG A 23 -16.54 -3.85 18.07
CA ARG A 23 -15.94 -2.52 18.17
C ARG A 23 -15.20 -2.13 16.89
N GLY A 24 -14.35 -3.01 16.36
CA GLY A 24 -13.59 -2.80 15.13
C GLY A 24 -14.47 -2.46 13.92
N PRO A 25 -15.46 -3.30 13.58
CA PRO A 25 -16.41 -3.02 12.50
C PRO A 25 -17.16 -1.69 12.66
N TRP A 26 -17.69 -1.39 13.85
CA TRP A 26 -18.41 -0.13 14.11
C TRP A 26 -17.51 1.10 13.92
N THR A 27 -16.31 1.09 14.49
CA THR A 27 -15.33 2.17 14.31
C THR A 27 -14.93 2.31 12.84
N CYS A 28 -14.75 1.21 12.11
CA CYS A 28 -14.41 1.23 10.69
C CYS A 28 -15.52 1.89 9.85
N VAL A 29 -16.77 1.47 10.02
CA VAL A 29 -17.92 2.06 9.31
C VAL A 29 -18.07 3.54 9.64
N ALA A 30 -17.97 3.93 10.90
CA ALA A 30 -18.10 5.33 11.32
C ALA A 30 -16.99 6.22 10.71
N CYS A 31 -15.73 5.79 10.79
CA CYS A 31 -14.61 6.53 10.22
C CYS A 31 -14.70 6.61 8.69
N VAL A 32 -15.04 5.52 8.00
CA VAL A 32 -15.19 5.49 6.54
C VAL A 32 -16.36 6.38 6.11
N ALA A 33 -17.50 6.32 6.80
CA ALA A 33 -18.64 7.18 6.52
C ALA A 33 -18.29 8.66 6.69
N PHE A 34 -17.50 9.00 7.72
CA PHE A 34 -16.99 10.36 7.88
C PHE A 34 -16.07 10.78 6.73
N LEU A 35 -15.17 9.91 6.25
CA LEU A 35 -14.30 10.24 5.13
C LEU A 35 -15.11 10.48 3.84
N ILE A 36 -16.09 9.62 3.55
CA ILE A 36 -16.99 9.78 2.41
C ILE A 36 -17.79 11.08 2.55
N PHE A 37 -18.29 11.37 3.76
CA PHE A 37 -19.03 12.59 4.01
C PHE A 37 -18.18 13.84 3.80
N GLY A 38 -16.95 13.79 4.31
CA GLY A 38 -15.95 14.84 4.17
C GLY A 38 -15.63 15.16 2.72
N GLU A 39 -15.40 14.11 1.93
CA GLU A 39 -15.03 14.22 0.52
C GLU A 39 -16.18 14.73 -0.37
N LEU A 40 -17.43 14.31 -0.11
CA LEU A 40 -18.55 14.63 -1.00
C LEU A 40 -19.30 15.91 -0.65
N TRP A 41 -19.32 16.31 0.63
CA TRP A 41 -20.22 17.39 1.08
C TRP A 41 -19.59 18.41 2.02
N TRP A 42 -18.52 18.09 2.76
CA TRP A 42 -17.98 19.01 3.76
C TRP A 42 -16.84 19.89 3.22
N ALA A 43 -15.76 19.26 2.74
CA ALA A 43 -14.47 19.91 2.62
C ALA A 43 -14.18 20.35 1.17
N ASP A 44 -13.45 21.45 1.04
CA ASP A 44 -12.88 21.82 -0.25
C ASP A 44 -11.93 20.72 -0.75
N PRO A 45 -11.99 20.31 -2.02
CA PRO A 45 -11.18 19.22 -2.55
C PRO A 45 -9.67 19.42 -2.36
N VAL A 46 -9.15 20.64 -2.51
CA VAL A 46 -7.70 20.91 -2.43
C VAL A 46 -7.21 20.74 -0.99
N ASP A 47 -7.92 21.37 -0.05
CA ASP A 47 -7.60 21.25 1.38
C ASP A 47 -7.76 19.81 1.86
N TRP A 48 -8.83 19.13 1.42
CA TRP A 48 -9.10 17.75 1.80
C TRP A 48 -8.04 16.78 1.30
N HIS A 49 -7.61 16.93 0.04
CA HIS A 49 -6.53 16.15 -0.55
C HIS A 49 -5.21 16.33 0.20
N SER A 50 -4.90 17.55 0.65
CA SER A 50 -3.63 17.84 1.35
C SER A 50 -3.48 17.10 2.69
N ILE A 51 -4.58 16.86 3.40
CA ILE A 51 -4.57 16.20 4.73
C ILE A 51 -4.94 14.72 4.69
N ARG A 52 -5.23 14.17 3.51
CA ARG A 52 -5.73 12.80 3.34
C ARG A 52 -4.81 11.74 3.97
N GLY A 53 -3.51 11.85 3.75
CA GLY A 53 -2.53 10.89 4.30
C GLY A 53 -2.63 10.77 5.82
N SER A 54 -2.70 11.90 6.53
CA SER A 54 -2.88 11.91 7.99
C SER A 54 -4.22 11.32 8.42
N GLN A 55 -5.30 11.58 7.68
CA GLN A 55 -6.61 10.99 7.97
C GLN A 55 -6.60 9.47 7.83
N MET A 56 -5.94 8.93 6.79
CA MET A 56 -5.78 7.48 6.61
C MET A 56 -5.09 6.85 7.82
N ILE A 57 -3.99 7.44 8.31
CA ILE A 57 -3.26 6.91 9.47
C ILE A 57 -4.11 6.96 10.74
N ILE A 58 -4.84 8.06 10.99
CA ILE A 58 -5.74 8.18 12.14
C ILE A 58 -6.82 7.10 12.10
N LEU A 59 -7.46 6.90 10.94
CA LEU A 59 -8.46 5.86 10.75
C LEU A 59 -7.87 4.48 11.04
N MET A 60 -6.72 4.16 10.42
CA MET A 60 -6.07 2.86 10.60
C MET A 60 -5.75 2.59 12.07
N LYS A 61 -5.23 3.59 12.80
CA LYS A 61 -4.93 3.50 14.23
C LYS A 61 -6.18 3.22 15.06
N LEU A 62 -7.25 3.97 14.85
CA LEU A 62 -8.52 3.85 15.59
C LEU A 62 -9.20 2.50 15.35
N VAL A 63 -9.27 2.08 14.09
CA VAL A 63 -9.87 0.81 13.69
C VAL A 63 -9.06 -0.37 14.25
N SER A 64 -7.73 -0.27 14.26
CA SER A 64 -6.87 -1.29 14.89
C SER A 64 -7.19 -1.46 16.37
N VAL A 65 -7.35 -0.36 17.13
CA VAL A 65 -7.73 -0.44 18.56
C VAL A 65 -9.04 -1.19 18.73
N GLY A 66 -10.06 -0.89 17.90
CA GLY A 66 -11.35 -1.58 17.97
C GLY A 66 -11.23 -3.09 17.70
N TYR A 67 -10.51 -3.48 16.65
CA TYR A 67 -10.33 -4.90 16.32
C TYR A 67 -9.43 -5.65 17.31
N ASP A 68 -8.36 -5.03 17.78
CA ASP A 68 -7.44 -5.64 18.75
C ASP A 68 -8.15 -5.90 20.09
N LEU A 69 -9.11 -5.04 20.45
CA LEU A 69 -10.02 -5.24 21.57
C LEU A 69 -10.99 -6.39 21.33
N ASP A 70 -11.57 -6.51 20.13
CA ASP A 70 -12.51 -7.59 19.77
C ASP A 70 -11.83 -8.96 19.74
N SER A 71 -10.56 -9.03 19.31
CA SER A 71 -9.77 -10.27 19.27
C SER A 71 -9.04 -10.58 20.57
N ALA A 72 -9.26 -9.81 21.64
CA ALA A 72 -8.56 -9.92 22.93
C ALA A 72 -7.02 -9.80 22.84
N THR A 73 -6.50 -9.21 21.76
CA THR A 73 -5.09 -8.82 21.66
C THR A 73 -4.79 -7.65 22.61
N LEU A 74 -5.76 -6.75 22.76
CA LEU A 74 -5.78 -5.71 23.77
C LEU A 74 -6.79 -6.09 24.86
N LEU A 75 -6.34 -6.20 26.11
CA LEU A 75 -7.16 -6.70 27.21
C LEU A 75 -8.16 -5.66 27.74
N SER A 76 -7.82 -4.38 27.66
CA SER A 76 -8.62 -3.28 28.20
C SER A 76 -8.64 -2.09 27.24
N PRO A 77 -9.75 -1.32 27.18
CA PRO A 77 -9.79 -0.11 26.37
C PRO A 77 -8.70 0.89 26.83
N PRO A 78 -8.05 1.59 25.89
CA PRO A 78 -7.03 2.58 26.23
C PRO A 78 -7.67 3.79 26.91
N ASN A 79 -6.94 4.41 27.82
CA ASN A 79 -7.43 5.63 28.46
C ASN A 79 -7.37 6.84 27.49
N PRO A 80 -8.09 7.95 27.77
CA PRO A 80 -8.15 9.10 26.87
C PRO A 80 -6.80 9.74 26.53
N LEU A 81 -5.82 9.68 27.44
CA LEU A 81 -4.48 10.24 27.20
C LEU A 81 -3.64 9.31 26.33
N GLU A 82 -3.72 7.99 26.56
CA GLU A 82 -3.03 6.99 25.74
C GLU A 82 -3.53 7.01 24.30
N ILE A 83 -4.85 7.07 24.09
CA ILE A 83 -5.41 7.12 22.75
C ILE A 83 -5.06 8.43 22.05
N ALA A 84 -5.09 9.57 22.75
CA ALA A 84 -4.67 10.85 22.21
C ALA A 84 -3.18 10.84 21.81
N GLY A 85 -2.31 10.35 22.69
CA GLY A 85 -0.87 10.25 22.42
C GLY A 85 -0.53 9.27 21.30
N TYR A 86 -1.26 8.17 21.17
CA TYR A 86 -1.11 7.21 20.07
C TYR A 86 -1.49 7.83 18.72
N ILE A 87 -2.64 8.51 18.66
CA ILE A 87 -3.13 9.15 17.43
C ILE A 87 -2.21 10.29 17.03
N MET A 88 -1.85 11.16 17.97
CA MET A 88 -1.05 12.38 17.76
C MET A 88 0.46 12.13 17.83
N ASN A 89 0.91 10.88 17.80
CA ASN A 89 2.33 10.57 17.85
C ASN A 89 3.09 11.33 16.74
N PRO A 90 4.04 12.22 17.09
CA PRO A 90 4.66 13.14 16.13
C PRO A 90 5.52 12.42 15.09
N GLY A 91 6.05 11.24 15.43
CA GLY A 91 6.81 10.41 14.50
C GLY A 91 5.96 9.84 13.37
N THR A 92 4.61 9.87 13.49
CA THR A 92 3.75 9.20 12.53
C THR A 92 2.51 9.92 12.04
N VAL A 93 2.07 10.99 12.69
CA VAL A 93 0.78 11.63 12.37
C VAL A 93 0.75 12.32 10.99
N ILE A 94 1.89 12.85 10.51
CA ILE A 94 1.96 13.55 9.22
C ILE A 94 2.38 12.60 8.10
N PHE A 95 3.58 12.03 8.20
CA PHE A 95 4.16 11.19 7.14
C PHE A 95 4.38 9.74 7.57
N GLY A 96 3.93 9.34 8.76
CA GLY A 96 4.25 8.04 9.34
C GLY A 96 3.59 6.85 8.69
N PRO A 97 4.16 5.66 8.92
CA PRO A 97 3.41 4.44 8.70
C PRO A 97 2.41 4.21 9.83
N TRP A 98 1.49 3.28 9.58
CA TRP A 98 0.72 2.67 10.65
C TRP A 98 1.59 1.77 11.54
N PHE A 99 1.29 1.75 12.83
CA PHE A 99 1.84 0.81 13.82
C PHE A 99 0.74 0.48 14.84
N SER A 100 0.85 -0.65 15.52
CA SER A 100 -0.15 -1.09 16.50
C SER A 100 -0.12 -0.29 17.80
N PHE A 101 -1.24 -0.28 18.53
CA PHE A 101 -1.30 0.32 19.86
C PHE A 101 -0.37 -0.37 20.86
N SER A 102 -0.19 -1.70 20.76
CA SER A 102 0.78 -2.41 21.59
C SER A 102 2.22 -1.97 21.34
N SER A 103 2.56 -1.60 20.10
CA SER A 103 3.87 -1.00 19.78
C SER A 103 4.01 0.41 20.36
N TYR A 104 2.93 1.19 20.37
CA TYR A 104 2.90 2.51 21.01
C TYR A 104 3.24 2.45 22.50
N LEU A 105 2.63 1.52 23.24
CA LEU A 105 2.87 1.39 24.68
C LEU A 105 4.34 1.12 25.03
N LYS A 106 5.09 0.45 24.13
CA LYS A 106 6.53 0.24 24.30
C LYS A 106 7.34 1.54 24.23
N VAL A 107 6.87 2.52 23.46
CA VAL A 107 7.51 3.85 23.35
C VAL A 107 7.27 4.71 24.58
N VAL A 108 6.10 4.56 25.22
CA VAL A 108 5.76 5.29 26.46
C VAL A 108 6.54 4.75 27.66
N GLY A 109 6.98 3.49 27.60
CA GLY A 109 7.83 2.89 28.62
C GLY A 109 9.23 3.54 28.72
N PRO A 110 10.02 3.17 29.76
CA PRO A 110 11.37 3.69 29.92
C PRO A 110 12.24 3.35 28.70
N LEU A 111 12.72 4.40 28.02
CA LEU A 111 13.50 4.22 26.80
C LEU A 111 14.95 3.82 27.12
N SER A 112 15.41 2.72 26.53
CA SER A 112 16.84 2.43 26.43
C SER A 112 17.40 3.08 25.16
N TRP A 113 17.69 4.39 25.21
CA TRP A 113 18.35 5.06 24.09
C TRP A 113 19.74 4.46 23.87
N SER A 114 19.99 4.03 22.65
CA SER A 114 21.28 3.48 22.24
C SER A 114 21.84 4.37 21.13
N LEU A 115 23.05 4.90 21.33
CA LEU A 115 23.72 5.74 20.32
C LEU A 115 23.93 4.99 18.99
N TRP A 116 23.91 3.65 19.04
CA TRP A 116 23.94 2.76 17.88
C TRP A 116 22.75 2.96 16.91
N LEU A 117 21.69 3.66 17.31
CA LEU A 117 20.58 4.01 16.43
C LEU A 117 20.90 5.16 15.47
N ILE A 118 21.81 6.07 15.84
CA ILE A 118 22.12 7.29 15.08
C ILE A 118 22.59 6.98 13.64
N PRO A 119 23.54 6.06 13.40
CA PRO A 119 23.95 5.72 12.03
C PRO A 119 22.79 5.23 11.16
N GLY A 120 21.86 4.47 11.75
CA GLY A 120 20.68 3.98 11.05
C GLY A 120 19.68 5.08 10.68
N ILE A 121 19.56 6.12 11.51
CA ILE A 121 18.71 7.29 11.25
C ILE A 121 19.33 8.14 10.14
N VAL A 122 20.64 8.44 10.23
CA VAL A 122 21.37 9.23 9.23
C VAL A 122 21.33 8.56 7.87
N LEU A 123 21.54 7.24 7.80
CA LEU A 123 21.47 6.49 6.54
C LEU A 123 20.09 6.59 5.88
N ARG A 124 19.00 6.46 6.66
CA ARG A 124 17.63 6.55 6.11
C ARG A 124 17.30 7.94 5.62
N LEU A 125 17.72 8.98 6.35
CA LEU A 125 17.57 10.35 5.92
C LEU A 125 18.36 10.63 4.61
N ALA A 126 19.60 10.15 4.53
CA ALA A 126 20.42 10.28 3.33
C ALA A 126 19.76 9.58 2.11
N LEU A 127 19.25 8.36 2.31
CA LEU A 127 18.51 7.63 1.26
C LEU A 127 17.22 8.35 0.86
N SER A 128 16.47 8.92 1.81
CA SER A 128 15.28 9.73 1.53
C SER A 128 15.63 10.90 0.60
N ILE A 129 16.66 11.68 0.93
CA ILE A 129 17.12 12.81 0.11
C ILE A 129 17.60 12.33 -1.27
N MET A 130 18.33 11.22 -1.34
CA MET A 130 18.74 10.63 -2.62
C MET A 130 17.53 10.29 -3.49
N PHE A 131 16.50 9.65 -2.93
CA PHE A 131 15.27 9.32 -3.65
C PHE A 131 14.52 10.56 -4.14
N LEU A 132 14.50 11.63 -3.34
CA LEU A 132 13.93 12.92 -3.75
C LEU A 132 14.65 13.45 -4.99
N LEU A 133 15.99 13.54 -4.93
CA LEU A 133 16.81 14.00 -6.05
C LEU A 133 16.59 13.17 -7.32
N VAL A 134 16.47 11.84 -7.19
CA VAL A 134 16.18 10.99 -8.34
C VAL A 134 14.79 11.25 -8.89
N SER A 135 13.77 11.35 -8.03
CA SER A 135 12.39 11.57 -8.46
C SER A 135 12.23 12.87 -9.25
N THR A 136 12.89 13.95 -8.82
CA THR A 136 12.69 15.29 -9.37
C THR A 136 13.72 15.68 -10.42
N CYS A 137 14.97 15.24 -10.29
CA CYS A 137 16.09 15.77 -11.09
C CYS A 137 16.70 14.74 -12.05
N TYR A 138 16.79 13.46 -11.67
CA TYR A 138 17.53 12.48 -12.46
C TYR A 138 16.66 11.63 -13.40
N THR A 139 15.36 11.48 -13.15
CA THR A 139 14.45 10.69 -14.00
C THR A 139 14.39 11.19 -15.44
N SER A 140 14.34 12.51 -15.64
CA SER A 140 14.38 13.17 -16.96
C SER A 140 15.71 13.01 -17.69
N TRP A 141 16.81 12.90 -16.95
CA TRP A 141 18.13 12.62 -17.51
C TRP A 141 18.30 11.14 -17.90
N LEU A 142 17.78 10.22 -17.08
CA LEU A 142 17.83 8.78 -17.34
C LEU A 142 17.00 8.38 -18.57
N VAL A 143 15.85 9.02 -18.77
CA VAL A 143 14.97 8.78 -19.92
C VAL A 143 14.64 10.12 -20.59
N PRO A 144 15.29 10.46 -21.72
CA PRO A 144 15.12 11.76 -22.37
C PRO A 144 13.74 11.90 -23.01
N ASP A 145 13.32 13.13 -23.31
CA ASP A 145 12.05 13.43 -23.96
C ASP A 145 11.91 12.84 -25.38
N SER A 146 13.03 12.47 -26.01
CA SER A 146 13.06 11.77 -27.29
C SER A 146 12.72 10.27 -27.19
N ALA A 147 12.53 9.74 -25.98
CA ALA A 147 12.14 8.36 -25.78
C ALA A 147 10.76 8.07 -26.41
N ASN A 148 10.53 6.81 -26.78
CA ASN A 148 9.23 6.39 -27.27
C ASN A 148 8.15 6.51 -26.16
N ARG A 149 6.88 6.37 -26.54
CA ARG A 149 5.73 6.46 -25.62
C ARG A 149 5.85 5.58 -24.36
N TRP A 150 6.49 4.41 -24.47
CA TRP A 150 6.70 3.48 -23.36
C TRP A 150 7.86 3.90 -22.46
N GLY A 151 8.92 4.47 -23.02
CA GLY A 151 10.01 5.09 -22.26
C GLY A 151 9.49 6.26 -21.44
N LEU A 152 8.70 7.15 -22.06
CA LEU A 152 8.06 8.26 -21.35
C LEU A 152 7.12 7.75 -20.24
N ALA A 153 6.29 6.74 -20.52
CA ALA A 153 5.43 6.13 -19.49
C ALA A 153 6.24 5.53 -18.33
N TYR A 154 7.33 4.83 -18.63
CA TYR A 154 8.24 4.28 -17.62
C TYR A 154 8.90 5.39 -16.80
N ARG A 155 9.30 6.50 -17.43
CA ARG A 155 9.91 7.64 -16.74
C ARG A 155 8.99 8.27 -15.71
N GLU A 156 7.75 8.58 -16.09
CA GLU A 156 6.78 9.18 -15.16
C GLU A 156 6.47 8.21 -14.02
N ALA A 157 6.26 6.93 -14.35
CA ALA A 157 6.08 5.89 -13.35
C ALA A 157 7.29 5.80 -12.40
N LEU A 158 8.51 5.85 -12.92
CA LEU A 158 9.75 5.80 -12.13
C LEU A 158 9.85 7.00 -11.18
N SER A 159 9.58 8.22 -11.68
CA SER A 159 9.57 9.43 -10.86
C SER A 159 8.59 9.30 -9.69
N PHE A 160 7.37 8.82 -9.96
CA PHE A 160 6.36 8.57 -8.95
C PHE A 160 6.79 7.50 -7.92
N ARG A 161 7.42 6.40 -8.34
CA ARG A 161 7.94 5.39 -7.41
C ARG A 161 9.05 5.94 -6.52
N PHE A 162 9.95 6.73 -7.08
CA PHE A 162 11.05 7.34 -6.32
C PHE A 162 10.57 8.42 -5.35
N SER A 163 9.55 9.20 -5.70
CA SER A 163 8.94 10.14 -4.73
C SER A 163 8.26 9.40 -3.58
N HIS A 164 7.63 8.26 -3.86
CA HIS A 164 7.10 7.37 -2.82
C HIS A 164 8.22 6.81 -1.91
N TYR A 165 9.38 6.42 -2.46
CA TYR A 165 10.53 6.00 -1.65
C TYR A 165 11.08 7.13 -0.77
N PHE A 166 11.14 8.36 -1.29
CA PHE A 166 11.51 9.53 -0.50
C PHE A 166 10.61 9.65 0.74
N VAL A 167 9.28 9.65 0.57
CA VAL A 167 8.32 9.76 1.67
C VAL A 167 8.44 8.56 2.62
N SER A 168 8.60 7.34 2.10
CA SER A 168 8.72 6.13 2.92
C SER A 168 9.97 6.16 3.83
N TYR A 169 11.12 6.59 3.32
CA TYR A 169 12.34 6.68 4.13
C TYR A 169 12.32 7.88 5.08
N LEU A 170 11.68 8.98 4.71
CA LEU A 170 11.45 10.11 5.62
C LEU A 170 10.57 9.69 6.79
N SER A 171 9.52 8.92 6.49
CA SER A 171 8.60 8.30 7.44
C SER A 171 9.32 7.40 8.45
N GLU A 172 10.22 6.54 7.97
CA GLU A 172 11.07 5.71 8.85
C GLU A 172 11.97 6.57 9.76
N THR A 173 12.58 7.62 9.22
CA THR A 173 13.40 8.57 9.98
C THR A 173 12.59 9.23 11.09
N SER A 174 11.40 9.75 10.79
CA SER A 174 10.51 10.38 11.76
C SER A 174 10.05 9.40 12.86
N ALA A 175 9.72 8.16 12.49
CA ALA A 175 9.31 7.14 13.44
C ALA A 175 10.45 6.74 14.40
N LEU A 176 11.66 6.53 13.87
CA LEU A 176 12.83 6.20 14.67
C LEU A 176 13.23 7.32 15.64
N LEU A 177 13.15 8.58 15.19
CA LEU A 177 13.38 9.74 16.05
C LEU A 177 12.35 9.84 17.17
N ALA A 178 11.12 9.36 16.95
CA ALA A 178 10.08 9.26 17.96
C ALA A 178 10.21 8.01 18.87
N GLY A 179 11.28 7.24 18.74
CA GLY A 179 11.54 6.04 19.55
C GLY A 179 10.78 4.80 19.12
N LEU A 180 10.13 4.81 17.95
CA LEU A 180 9.43 3.63 17.42
C LEU A 180 10.43 2.69 16.74
N ASP A 181 10.49 1.45 17.22
CA ASP A 181 11.15 0.36 16.49
C ASP A 181 10.22 -0.12 15.37
N MET A 182 10.47 0.36 14.16
CA MET A 182 9.62 0.10 13.00
C MET A 182 10.33 -0.77 11.97
N SER A 183 9.58 -1.73 11.42
CA SER A 183 9.97 -2.39 10.18
C SER A 183 10.00 -1.39 9.02
N LYS A 184 10.79 -1.71 7.98
CA LYS A 184 10.88 -0.91 6.75
C LYS A 184 9.48 -0.62 6.18
N VAL A 185 9.22 0.63 5.80
CA VAL A 185 7.94 1.07 5.23
C VAL A 185 7.81 0.57 3.80
N ALA A 186 8.87 0.71 3.01
CA ALA A 186 8.96 0.21 1.65
C ALA A 186 10.25 -0.59 1.45
N ARG A 187 10.28 -1.46 0.43
CA ARG A 187 11.50 -2.15 0.01
C ARG A 187 11.71 -2.00 -1.50
N PRO A 188 12.42 -0.93 -1.95
CA PRO A 188 12.59 -0.61 -3.37
C PRO A 188 13.12 -1.75 -4.22
N TYR A 189 14.04 -2.56 -3.68
CA TYR A 189 14.62 -3.70 -4.40
C TYR A 189 13.56 -4.68 -4.94
N PHE A 190 12.54 -5.01 -4.15
CA PHE A 190 11.47 -5.94 -4.57
C PHE A 190 10.43 -5.29 -5.49
N ILE A 191 10.50 -3.96 -5.69
CA ILE A 191 9.59 -3.20 -6.55
C ILE A 191 10.24 -2.94 -7.90
N GLU A 192 11.52 -2.56 -7.92
CA GLU A 192 12.26 -2.27 -9.15
C GLU A 192 12.80 -3.55 -9.83
N LEU A 193 13.06 -4.61 -9.06
CA LEU A 193 13.42 -5.94 -9.57
C LEU A 193 12.42 -7.00 -9.08
N PRO A 194 11.13 -6.88 -9.47
CA PRO A 194 10.07 -7.68 -8.90
C PRO A 194 10.11 -9.11 -9.44
N ARG A 195 9.86 -10.09 -8.57
CA ARG A 195 9.53 -11.45 -9.02
C ARG A 195 8.09 -11.55 -9.53
N SER A 196 7.18 -10.80 -8.90
CA SER A 196 5.74 -10.80 -9.17
C SER A 196 5.08 -9.51 -8.68
N LEU A 197 3.86 -9.22 -9.17
CA LEU A 197 3.03 -8.13 -8.66
C LEU A 197 2.66 -8.31 -7.19
N VAL A 198 2.54 -9.56 -6.71
CA VAL A 198 2.29 -9.85 -5.29
C VAL A 198 3.41 -9.26 -4.41
N GLU A 199 4.67 -9.37 -4.82
CA GLU A 199 5.78 -8.77 -4.08
C GLU A 199 5.69 -7.24 -4.10
N VAL A 200 5.36 -6.66 -5.25
CA VAL A 200 5.21 -5.21 -5.40
C VAL A 200 4.15 -4.68 -4.44
N VAL A 201 2.94 -5.26 -4.42
CA VAL A 201 1.86 -4.76 -3.55
C VAL A 201 2.15 -4.93 -2.05
N ILE A 202 2.97 -5.91 -1.67
CA ILE A 202 3.40 -6.10 -0.27
C ILE A 202 4.45 -5.05 0.10
N TYR A 203 5.46 -4.89 -0.74
CA TYR A 203 6.65 -4.10 -0.43
C TYR A 203 6.54 -2.63 -0.80
N TRP A 204 5.49 -2.25 -1.53
CA TRP A 204 5.13 -0.85 -1.78
C TRP A 204 4.89 -0.12 -0.46
N ASN A 205 4.03 -0.64 0.40
CA ASN A 205 3.79 -0.08 1.73
C ASN A 205 3.48 -1.24 2.70
N VAL A 206 4.53 -1.73 3.36
CA VAL A 206 4.47 -2.92 4.23
C VAL A 206 3.50 -2.71 5.40
N PRO A 207 3.50 -1.57 6.12
CA PRO A 207 2.56 -1.34 7.22
C PRO A 207 1.10 -1.30 6.78
N MET A 208 0.80 -0.61 5.67
CA MET A 208 -0.55 -0.57 5.08
C MET A 208 -0.98 -1.96 4.61
N HIS A 209 -0.10 -2.70 3.92
CA HIS A 209 -0.39 -4.08 3.52
C HIS A 209 -0.69 -4.97 4.72
N HIS A 210 0.10 -4.88 5.79
CA HIS A 210 -0.11 -5.65 7.01
C HIS A 210 -1.46 -5.31 7.67
N TRP A 211 -1.80 -4.02 7.74
CA TRP A 211 -3.07 -3.54 8.27
C TRP A 211 -4.26 -4.08 7.45
N LEU A 212 -4.25 -3.87 6.14
CA LEU A 212 -5.28 -4.35 5.22
C LEU A 212 -5.45 -5.87 5.32
N LYS A 213 -4.34 -6.61 5.34
CA LYS A 213 -4.37 -8.07 5.47
C LYS A 213 -4.98 -8.51 6.80
N THR A 214 -4.68 -7.82 7.89
CA THR A 214 -5.08 -8.20 9.24
C THR A 214 -6.53 -7.85 9.53
N TYR A 215 -6.93 -6.60 9.25
CA TYR A 215 -8.21 -6.07 9.68
C TYR A 215 -9.30 -6.12 8.60
N VAL A 216 -8.92 -6.19 7.31
CA VAL A 216 -9.87 -6.24 6.19
C VAL A 216 -9.91 -7.63 5.58
N PHE A 217 -8.79 -8.12 5.04
CA PHE A 217 -8.75 -9.37 4.28
C PHE A 217 -9.12 -10.59 5.13
N LYS A 218 -8.46 -10.81 6.28
CA LYS A 218 -8.73 -11.97 7.14
C LYS A 218 -10.18 -11.96 7.65
N THR A 219 -10.65 -10.81 8.11
CA THR A 219 -12.03 -10.61 8.55
C THR A 219 -13.03 -10.94 7.45
N ALA A 220 -12.87 -10.35 6.26
CA ALA A 220 -13.74 -10.61 5.12
C ALA A 220 -13.65 -12.07 4.64
N ARG A 221 -12.45 -12.66 4.63
CA ARG A 221 -12.24 -14.05 4.18
C ARG A 221 -13.00 -15.04 5.04
N ASN A 222 -13.03 -14.83 6.35
CA ASN A 222 -13.71 -15.73 7.28
C ASN A 222 -15.23 -15.75 7.07
N HIS A 223 -15.81 -14.68 6.50
CA HIS A 223 -17.27 -14.55 6.32
C HIS A 223 -17.74 -14.68 4.86
N LEU A 224 -16.93 -14.25 3.89
CA LEU A 224 -17.33 -14.08 2.49
C LEU A 224 -16.47 -14.89 1.51
N GLY A 225 -15.39 -15.53 1.97
CA GLY A 225 -14.46 -16.27 1.12
C GLY A 225 -13.39 -15.39 0.46
N ILE A 226 -12.49 -16.03 -0.31
CA ILE A 226 -11.23 -15.42 -0.78
C ILE A 226 -11.47 -14.32 -1.81
N PHE A 227 -12.37 -14.55 -2.78
CA PHE A 227 -12.63 -13.59 -3.86
C PHE A 227 -13.17 -12.25 -3.32
N TRP A 228 -14.25 -12.30 -2.52
CA TRP A 228 -14.82 -11.11 -1.91
C TRP A 228 -13.85 -10.44 -0.92
N ALA A 229 -13.04 -11.23 -0.20
CA ALA A 229 -12.00 -10.66 0.64
C ALA A 229 -10.96 -9.85 -0.15
N LEU A 230 -10.52 -10.35 -1.31
CA LEU A 230 -9.61 -9.61 -2.19
C LEU A 230 -10.28 -8.33 -2.71
N LEU A 231 -11.50 -8.44 -3.25
CA LEU A 231 -12.23 -7.29 -3.79
C LEU A 231 -12.44 -6.20 -2.72
N LEU A 232 -12.88 -6.59 -1.52
CA LEU A 232 -13.06 -5.66 -0.41
C LEU A 232 -11.74 -5.04 0.05
N THR A 233 -10.65 -5.80 0.05
CA THR A 233 -9.32 -5.30 0.45
C THR A 233 -8.84 -4.21 -0.51
N TYR A 234 -8.91 -4.45 -1.82
CA TYR A 234 -8.53 -3.44 -2.82
C TYR A 234 -9.50 -2.27 -2.89
N SER A 235 -10.80 -2.51 -2.69
CA SER A 235 -11.81 -1.43 -2.61
C SER A 235 -11.57 -0.53 -1.40
N MET A 236 -11.28 -1.10 -0.23
CA MET A 236 -10.91 -0.33 0.97
C MET A 236 -9.60 0.43 0.76
N SER A 237 -8.60 -0.21 0.13
CA SER A 237 -7.36 0.46 -0.22
C SER A 237 -7.61 1.66 -1.14
N ALA A 238 -8.44 1.51 -2.19
CA ALA A 238 -8.81 2.60 -3.08
C ALA A 238 -9.54 3.73 -2.35
N LEU A 239 -10.51 3.38 -1.50
CA LEU A 239 -11.30 4.34 -0.72
C LEU A 239 -10.44 5.19 0.21
N PHE A 240 -9.40 4.62 0.82
CA PHE A 240 -8.48 5.40 1.66
C PHE A 240 -7.71 6.44 0.86
N HIS A 241 -7.46 6.18 -0.42
CA HIS A 241 -6.86 7.15 -1.35
C HIS A 241 -7.87 8.15 -1.93
N GLY A 242 -9.13 8.13 -1.47
CA GLY A 242 -10.21 9.03 -1.87
C GLY A 242 -11.13 8.48 -2.94
N LEU A 243 -12.18 9.22 -3.26
CA LEU A 243 -13.12 8.90 -4.35
C LEU A 243 -12.58 9.41 -5.70
N ASN A 244 -11.28 9.25 -5.91
CA ASN A 244 -10.61 9.65 -7.13
C ASN A 244 -10.60 8.49 -8.12
N PHE A 245 -11.26 8.68 -9.26
CA PHE A 245 -11.39 7.65 -10.30
C PHE A 245 -10.03 7.10 -10.76
N GLN A 246 -9.03 7.95 -10.94
CA GLN A 246 -7.70 7.53 -11.39
C GLN A 246 -7.06 6.53 -10.42
N LEU A 247 -7.02 6.89 -9.13
CA LEU A 247 -6.43 6.06 -8.07
C LEU A 247 -7.22 4.75 -7.92
N ALA A 248 -8.55 4.83 -7.93
CA ALA A 248 -9.41 3.65 -7.87
C ALA A 248 -9.19 2.71 -9.06
N ALA A 249 -9.14 3.24 -10.29
CA ALA A 249 -8.91 2.46 -11.49
C ALA A 249 -7.53 1.77 -11.46
N VAL A 250 -6.47 2.48 -11.08
CA VAL A 250 -5.12 1.91 -10.97
C VAL A 250 -5.07 0.81 -9.91
N LEU A 251 -5.60 1.05 -8.70
CA LEU A 251 -5.51 0.10 -7.58
C LEU A 251 -6.39 -1.14 -7.80
N LEU A 252 -7.59 -0.97 -8.38
CA LEU A 252 -8.45 -2.10 -8.73
C LEU A 252 -7.86 -2.92 -9.88
N SER A 253 -7.30 -2.28 -10.91
CA SER A 253 -6.56 -2.99 -11.97
C SER A 253 -5.36 -3.73 -11.40
N LEU A 254 -4.59 -3.10 -10.51
CA LEU A 254 -3.45 -3.75 -9.83
C LEU A 254 -3.90 -4.98 -9.03
N GLY A 255 -5.04 -4.91 -8.33
CA GLY A 255 -5.62 -6.05 -7.62
C GLY A 255 -6.04 -7.19 -8.53
N PHE A 256 -6.70 -6.88 -9.65
CA PHE A 256 -7.05 -7.87 -10.65
C PHE A 256 -5.82 -8.50 -11.30
N TYR A 257 -4.82 -7.70 -11.68
CA TYR A 257 -3.59 -8.17 -12.31
C TYR A 257 -2.81 -9.09 -11.37
N THR A 258 -2.72 -8.72 -10.10
CA THR A 258 -2.11 -9.54 -9.05
C THR A 258 -2.82 -10.90 -8.91
N PHE A 259 -4.16 -10.91 -8.94
CA PHE A 259 -4.93 -12.15 -8.89
C PHE A 259 -4.70 -13.05 -10.11
N VAL A 260 -4.71 -12.47 -11.32
CA VAL A 260 -4.49 -13.21 -12.58
C VAL A 260 -3.08 -13.80 -12.61
N GLU A 261 -2.05 -12.99 -12.32
CA GLU A 261 -0.65 -13.46 -12.30
C GLU A 261 -0.47 -14.56 -11.24
N TYR A 262 -0.97 -14.36 -10.02
CA TYR A 262 -0.89 -15.36 -8.95
C TYR A 262 -1.51 -16.69 -9.36
N SER A 263 -2.71 -16.65 -9.93
CA SER A 263 -3.48 -17.82 -10.34
C SER A 263 -2.81 -18.56 -11.50
N LEU A 264 -2.33 -17.82 -12.51
CA LEU A 264 -1.60 -18.40 -13.65
C LEU A 264 -0.32 -19.09 -13.19
N ARG A 265 0.47 -18.42 -12.33
CA ARG A 265 1.73 -18.96 -11.83
C ARG A 265 1.55 -20.20 -10.97
N ALA A 266 0.48 -20.27 -10.18
CA ALA A 266 0.15 -21.45 -9.40
C ALA A 266 -0.13 -22.66 -10.30
N LYS A 267 -0.91 -22.49 -11.38
CA LYS A 267 -1.16 -23.55 -12.36
C LYS A 267 0.11 -23.98 -13.09
N LEU A 268 0.89 -23.01 -13.61
CA LEU A 268 2.14 -23.31 -14.30
C LEU A 268 3.15 -24.02 -13.39
N ALA A 269 3.28 -23.60 -12.13
CA ALA A 269 4.15 -24.26 -11.16
C ALA A 269 3.76 -25.72 -10.94
N SER A 270 2.46 -26.01 -10.89
CA SER A 270 1.95 -27.38 -10.76
C SER A 270 2.16 -28.23 -12.02
N VAL A 271 1.95 -27.66 -13.22
CA VAL A 271 2.08 -28.38 -14.50
C VAL A 271 3.53 -28.72 -14.81
N PHE A 272 4.43 -27.75 -14.62
CA PHE A 272 5.85 -27.91 -14.93
C PHE A 272 6.69 -28.39 -13.74
N ASP A 273 6.04 -28.62 -12.60
CA ASP A 273 6.67 -28.96 -11.33
C ASP A 273 7.89 -28.06 -11.04
N ALA A 274 7.64 -26.75 -11.00
CA ALA A 274 8.67 -25.71 -11.06
C ALA A 274 8.54 -24.60 -10.01
N CYS A 275 9.69 -24.09 -9.55
CA CYS A 275 9.80 -23.00 -8.58
C CYS A 275 9.51 -21.62 -9.20
N ILE A 276 8.29 -21.46 -9.71
CA ILE A 276 7.80 -20.26 -10.39
C ILE A 276 6.55 -19.66 -9.73
N LEU A 277 6.25 -20.07 -8.49
CA LEU A 277 5.23 -19.41 -7.67
C LEU A 277 5.54 -17.91 -7.49
N ALA A 278 4.50 -17.12 -7.25
CA ALA A 278 4.59 -15.66 -7.09
C ALA A 278 5.58 -15.24 -5.99
N ARG A 279 5.64 -16.03 -4.91
CA ARG A 279 6.69 -15.94 -3.89
C ARG A 279 7.70 -17.08 -4.07
N PRO A 280 8.99 -16.86 -3.75
CA PRO A 280 9.97 -17.94 -3.75
C PRO A 280 9.50 -19.08 -2.84
N CYS A 281 9.78 -20.32 -3.25
CA CYS A 281 9.53 -21.48 -2.41
C CYS A 281 10.41 -21.42 -1.15
N SER A 282 9.98 -22.11 -0.08
CA SER A 282 10.84 -22.35 1.08
C SER A 282 12.07 -23.17 0.71
N ASP A 283 13.04 -23.23 1.62
CA ASP A 283 14.30 -23.97 1.44
C ASP A 283 14.04 -25.46 1.11
N THR A 284 12.95 -26.02 1.63
CA THR A 284 12.42 -27.36 1.32
C THR A 284 11.49 -27.36 0.11
N CYS A 285 11.93 -26.81 -1.01
CA CYS A 285 11.13 -26.77 -2.24
C CYS A 285 10.88 -28.20 -2.77
N SER A 286 9.61 -28.61 -2.88
CA SER A 286 9.20 -29.93 -3.37
C SER A 286 9.28 -30.08 -4.90
N HIS A 287 9.36 -28.96 -5.63
CA HIS A 287 9.35 -28.97 -7.10
C HIS A 287 10.58 -29.66 -7.71
N LYS A 288 10.43 -30.39 -8.80
CA LYS A 288 11.57 -30.96 -9.56
C LYS A 288 12.46 -29.87 -10.15
N GLN A 289 11.87 -28.85 -10.79
CA GLN A 289 12.61 -27.70 -11.31
C GLN A 289 12.85 -26.69 -10.18
N LYS A 290 14.05 -26.75 -9.58
CA LYS A 290 14.45 -25.87 -8.46
C LYS A 290 14.61 -24.41 -8.90
N ALA A 291 14.73 -23.50 -7.93
CA ALA A 291 14.86 -22.06 -8.18
C ALA A 291 16.00 -21.70 -9.16
N CYS A 292 17.14 -22.38 -9.06
CA CYS A 292 18.30 -22.16 -9.92
C CYS A 292 18.24 -22.91 -11.27
N SER A 293 17.18 -23.68 -11.54
CA SER A 293 16.99 -24.27 -12.86
C SER A 293 16.80 -23.17 -13.91
N TRP A 294 17.39 -23.36 -15.09
CA TRP A 294 17.26 -22.40 -16.18
C TRP A 294 15.79 -22.11 -16.53
N PHE A 295 14.94 -23.15 -16.51
CA PHE A 295 13.50 -22.99 -16.73
C PHE A 295 12.85 -22.07 -15.69
N SER A 296 13.12 -22.29 -14.40
CA SER A 296 12.55 -21.44 -13.34
C SER A 296 13.09 -20.03 -13.41
N LEU A 297 14.39 -19.85 -13.65
CA LEU A 297 15.01 -18.53 -13.75
C LEU A 297 14.43 -17.72 -14.91
N SER A 298 14.39 -18.30 -16.11
CA SER A 298 13.86 -17.65 -17.31
C SER A 298 12.38 -17.30 -17.16
N THR A 299 11.57 -18.22 -16.62
CA THR A 299 10.14 -17.96 -16.40
C THR A 299 9.91 -16.85 -15.37
N ASN A 300 10.66 -16.86 -14.26
CA ASN A 300 10.59 -15.80 -13.26
C ASN A 300 11.03 -14.44 -13.84
N LEU A 301 12.05 -14.43 -14.69
CA LEU A 301 12.52 -13.22 -15.36
C LEU A 301 11.44 -12.64 -16.29
N VAL A 302 10.77 -13.49 -17.08
CA VAL A 302 9.66 -13.08 -17.96
C VAL A 302 8.52 -12.47 -17.15
N PHE A 303 8.09 -13.11 -16.05
CA PHE A 303 7.06 -12.53 -15.19
C PHE A 303 7.52 -11.23 -14.49
N GLY A 304 8.78 -11.13 -14.13
CA GLY A 304 9.36 -9.90 -13.57
C GLY A 304 9.34 -8.75 -14.58
N MET A 305 9.76 -9.00 -15.83
CA MET A 305 9.65 -8.01 -16.92
C MET A 305 8.20 -7.63 -17.20
N LEU A 306 7.28 -8.60 -17.19
CA LEU A 306 5.85 -8.35 -17.34
C LEU A 306 5.32 -7.46 -16.20
N THR A 307 5.78 -7.68 -14.96
CA THR A 307 5.44 -6.85 -13.81
C THR A 307 5.92 -5.41 -14.01
N VAL A 308 7.17 -5.19 -14.43
CA VAL A 308 7.70 -3.85 -14.73
C VAL A 308 6.90 -3.16 -15.83
N PHE A 309 6.51 -3.90 -16.87
CA PHE A 309 5.64 -3.41 -17.93
C PHE A 309 4.27 -2.96 -17.40
N HIS A 310 3.62 -3.77 -16.56
CA HIS A 310 2.36 -3.41 -15.92
C HIS A 310 2.50 -2.15 -15.05
N LEU A 311 3.60 -2.02 -14.29
CA LEU A 311 3.85 -0.85 -13.45
C LEU A 311 4.11 0.41 -14.27
N ALA A 312 4.82 0.33 -15.39
CA ALA A 312 5.00 1.46 -16.31
C ALA A 312 3.66 1.92 -16.89
N TYR A 313 2.83 0.96 -17.30
CA TYR A 313 1.51 1.24 -17.85
C TYR A 313 0.56 1.87 -16.84
N LEU A 314 0.47 1.32 -15.62
CA LEU A 314 -0.41 1.84 -14.57
C LEU A 314 0.11 3.17 -14.01
N GLY A 315 1.44 3.33 -13.96
CA GLY A 315 2.11 4.50 -13.42
C GLY A 315 2.03 5.76 -14.29
N ILE A 316 1.73 5.64 -15.60
CA ILE A 316 1.54 6.79 -16.51
C ILE A 316 0.47 7.78 -16.02
N MET A 317 -0.41 7.30 -15.15
CA MET A 317 -1.49 8.08 -14.57
C MET A 317 -0.97 9.18 -13.64
N PHE A 318 0.17 8.98 -13.01
CA PHE A 318 0.73 9.92 -12.03
C PHE A 318 1.70 10.90 -12.68
N ASP A 319 1.26 11.57 -13.75
CA ASP A 319 2.08 12.61 -14.37
C ASP A 319 2.26 13.80 -13.41
N SER A 320 3.40 14.49 -13.58
CA SER A 320 3.86 15.54 -12.68
C SER A 320 3.14 16.89 -12.89
N SER A 321 2.00 16.93 -13.59
CA SER A 321 1.37 18.19 -13.97
C SER A 321 0.61 18.83 -12.79
N SER A 322 1.11 19.98 -12.33
CA SER A 322 0.78 20.56 -11.02
C SER A 322 -0.67 21.03 -10.87
N GLN A 323 -1.34 21.50 -11.93
CA GLN A 323 -2.68 22.11 -11.81
C GLN A 323 -3.84 21.10 -11.71
N GLN A 324 -3.71 19.90 -12.28
CA GLN A 324 -4.79 18.89 -12.29
C GLN A 324 -4.67 17.88 -11.13
N GLN A 325 -3.48 17.80 -10.51
CA GLN A 325 -3.24 16.94 -9.36
C GLN A 325 -3.95 17.42 -8.08
N GLU A 326 -4.16 18.73 -7.93
CA GLU A 326 -4.77 19.33 -6.72
C GLU A 326 -6.27 19.04 -6.59
N THR A 327 -7.01 19.06 -7.71
CA THR A 327 -8.47 18.81 -7.73
C THR A 327 -8.84 17.36 -8.09
N GLY A 328 -7.87 16.58 -8.59
CA GLY A 328 -8.05 15.20 -9.04
C GLY A 328 -8.37 15.10 -10.53
N TYR A 329 -7.88 14.05 -11.17
CA TYR A 329 -8.06 13.83 -12.60
C TYR A 329 -9.44 13.25 -12.94
N SER A 330 -9.98 13.67 -14.08
CA SER A 330 -11.25 13.15 -14.59
C SER A 330 -11.11 11.73 -15.15
N MET A 331 -12.23 11.02 -15.22
CA MET A 331 -12.32 9.71 -15.87
C MET A 331 -11.82 9.74 -17.32
N ILE A 332 -12.17 10.80 -18.06
CA ILE A 332 -11.80 10.98 -19.46
C ILE A 332 -10.28 11.12 -19.60
N HIS A 333 -9.63 11.90 -18.72
CA HIS A 333 -8.17 12.00 -18.69
C HIS A 333 -7.51 10.63 -18.49
N THR A 334 -8.03 9.85 -17.53
CA THR A 334 -7.54 8.50 -17.22
C THR A 334 -7.64 7.56 -18.41
N LEU A 335 -8.81 7.51 -19.04
CA LEU A 335 -9.03 6.64 -20.19
C LEU A 335 -8.19 7.07 -21.40
N ASN A 336 -8.00 8.38 -21.62
CA ASN A 336 -7.18 8.90 -22.72
C ASN A 336 -5.69 8.50 -22.57
N LYS A 337 -5.13 8.58 -21.37
CA LYS A 337 -3.75 8.13 -21.09
C LYS A 337 -3.59 6.64 -21.42
N TRP A 338 -4.50 5.80 -20.96
CA TRP A 338 -4.48 4.37 -21.26
C TRP A 338 -4.75 4.04 -22.73
N SER A 339 -5.57 4.83 -23.40
CA SER A 339 -5.80 4.74 -24.85
C SER A 339 -4.54 5.04 -25.65
N SER A 340 -3.67 5.96 -25.19
CA SER A 340 -2.40 6.27 -25.86
C SER A 340 -1.43 5.08 -25.92
N LEU A 341 -1.59 4.16 -24.95
CA LEU A 341 -0.89 2.88 -24.87
C LEU A 341 -1.75 1.69 -25.36
N ASN A 342 -2.81 1.97 -26.12
CA ASN A 342 -3.72 0.99 -26.74
C ASN A 342 -4.34 0.00 -25.75
N TYR A 343 -4.49 0.38 -24.48
CA TYR A 343 -4.91 -0.53 -23.42
C TYR A 343 -4.07 -1.82 -23.31
N ALA A 344 -2.82 -1.81 -23.78
CA ALA A 344 -2.02 -3.02 -24.00
C ALA A 344 -1.88 -3.89 -22.75
N SER A 345 -1.68 -3.28 -21.58
CA SER A 345 -1.55 -3.99 -20.31
C SER A 345 -2.84 -4.71 -19.87
N HIS A 346 -4.01 -4.13 -20.17
CA HIS A 346 -5.30 -4.79 -19.92
C HIS A 346 -5.46 -6.00 -20.85
N TRP A 347 -5.09 -5.87 -22.12
CA TRP A 347 -5.12 -6.98 -23.09
C TRP A 347 -4.16 -8.10 -22.70
N VAL A 348 -2.94 -7.78 -22.29
CA VAL A 348 -1.97 -8.79 -21.83
C VAL A 348 -2.50 -9.53 -20.60
N THR A 349 -3.09 -8.81 -19.64
CA THR A 349 -3.72 -9.44 -18.47
C THR A 349 -4.89 -10.33 -18.88
N PHE A 350 -5.71 -9.90 -19.83
CA PHE A 350 -6.81 -10.72 -20.37
C PHE A 350 -6.30 -12.01 -20.99
N VAL A 351 -5.23 -11.95 -21.80
CA VAL A 351 -4.57 -13.15 -22.35
C VAL A 351 -4.05 -14.06 -21.24
N CYS A 352 -3.37 -13.50 -20.22
CA CYS A 352 -2.92 -14.27 -19.05
C CYS A 352 -4.08 -14.95 -18.30
N TYR A 353 -5.23 -14.27 -18.19
CA TYR A 353 -6.44 -14.83 -17.58
C TYR A 353 -7.04 -15.96 -18.42
N VAL A 354 -7.10 -15.81 -19.74
CA VAL A 354 -7.54 -16.88 -20.64
C VAL A 354 -6.60 -18.08 -20.55
N MET A 355 -5.28 -17.85 -20.56
CA MET A 355 -4.29 -18.93 -20.37
C MET A 355 -4.49 -19.64 -19.03
N TYR A 356 -4.69 -18.89 -17.94
CA TYR A 356 -5.02 -19.45 -16.64
C TYR A 356 -6.32 -20.26 -16.67
N SER A 357 -7.31 -19.86 -17.45
CA SER A 357 -8.61 -20.54 -17.49
C SER A 357 -8.58 -21.83 -18.31
N VAL A 358 -7.71 -21.91 -19.32
CA VAL A 358 -7.60 -23.04 -20.27
C VAL A 358 -6.63 -24.13 -19.80
N ILE A 359 -5.51 -23.74 -19.17
CA ILE A 359 -4.56 -24.68 -18.52
C ILE A 359 -5.23 -25.28 -17.30
#